data_AF-A0A966RYV5-F1
#
_entry.id   AF-A0A966RYV5-F1
#
_cell.length_a   1.000
_cell.length_b   1.000
_cell.length_c   1.000
_cell.angle_alpha   90.00
_cell.angle_beta   90.00
_cell.angle_gamma   90.00
#
_symmetry.space_group_name_H-M   'P 1'
#
loop_
_entity.id
_entity.type
_entity.pdbx_description
1 polymer ?
#
loop_
_entity_poly.entity_id
_entity_poly.type
_entity_poly.pdbx_seq_one_letter_code
_entity_poly.pdbx_strand_id
1 'polypeptide(L)' 'MSKNYKDMSNAQPLNKAKTLANLAKNVSEKTICYVLITCEKPNANGSMNVDLVFEGDKNLASHLIQSAKSAFEK' A
#
# COMPACT_ATOMS: atom_id res chain seq x y z
N MET A 1 -9.86 20.54 -6.29
CA MET A 1 -8.67 20.74 -5.42
C MET A 1 -7.56 19.83 -5.92
N SER A 2 -6.67 20.35 -6.78
CA SER A 2 -5.57 19.59 -7.37
C SER A 2 -4.42 19.51 -6.37
N LYS A 3 -4.22 18.34 -5.74
CA LYS A 3 -3.05 18.12 -4.88
C LYS A 3 -1.80 18.13 -5.77
N ASN A 4 -0.83 18.97 -5.39
CA ASN A 4 0.44 19.16 -6.07
C ASN A 4 1.29 17.88 -5.90
N TYR A 5 1.45 17.07 -6.94
CA TYR A 5 2.23 15.83 -6.93
C TYR A 5 3.77 16.05 -7.00
N LYS A 6 4.23 17.30 -6.85
CA LYS A 6 5.63 17.69 -7.12
C LYS A 6 6.66 17.30 -6.05
N ASP A 7 6.23 16.89 -4.85
CA ASP A 7 7.15 16.56 -3.75
C ASP A 7 7.59 15.09 -3.68
N MET A 8 7.20 14.24 -4.64
CA MET A 8 7.56 12.80 -4.63
C MET A 8 8.91 12.50 -5.29
N SER A 9 9.72 13.52 -5.57
CA SER A 9 11.04 13.40 -6.17
C SER A 9 12.10 12.82 -5.22
N ASN A 10 11.76 12.63 -3.93
CA ASN A 10 12.68 12.10 -2.92
C ASN A 10 12.24 10.74 -2.32
N ALA A 11 11.37 10.01 -3.01
CA ALA A 11 10.99 8.66 -2.57
C ALA A 11 12.15 7.69 -2.85
N GLN A 12 12.84 7.27 -1.78
CA GLN A 12 13.80 6.17 -1.86
C GLN A 12 13.07 4.90 -2.33
N PRO A 13 13.70 4.07 -3.18
CA PRO A 13 13.08 2.83 -3.63
C PRO A 13 12.74 1.96 -2.42
N LEU A 14 11.47 1.58 -2.31
CA LEU A 14 11.00 0.70 -1.24
C LEU A 14 11.68 -0.66 -1.40
N ASN A 15 12.58 -1.03 -0.48
CA ASN A 15 13.01 -2.41 -0.37
C ASN A 15 11.87 -3.21 0.26
N LYS A 16 11.03 -3.80 -0.59
CA LYS A 16 9.82 -4.53 -0.21
C LYS A 16 10.09 -5.59 0.88
N ALA A 17 11.17 -6.37 0.73
CA ALA A 17 11.54 -7.41 1.69
C ALA A 17 11.91 -6.82 3.06
N LYS A 18 12.71 -5.76 3.09
CA LYS A 18 13.10 -5.09 4.33
C LYS A 18 11.90 -4.42 5.02
N THR A 19 11.02 -3.79 4.25
CA THR A 19 9.80 -3.16 4.78
C THR A 19 8.86 -4.20 5.38
N LEU A 20 8.63 -5.31 4.68
CA LEU A 20 7.81 -6.41 5.18
C LEU A 20 8.39 -7.02 6.45
N ALA A 21 9.71 -7.26 6.49
CA ALA A 21 10.37 -7.78 7.69
C ALA A 21 10.26 -6.82 8.88
N ASN A 22 10.38 -5.50 8.64
CA ASN A 22 10.17 -4.50 9.68
C ASN A 22 8.71 -4.40 10.11
N LEU A 23 7.76 -4.51 9.17
CA LEU A 23 6.34 -4.52 9.50
C LEU A 23 6.03 -5.72 10.38
N ALA A 24 6.34 -6.93 9.92
CA ALA A 24 6.13 -8.17 10.65
C ALA A 24 6.72 -8.09 12.07
N LYS A 25 7.94 -7.56 12.22
CA LYS A 25 8.61 -7.44 13.52
C LYS A 25 7.92 -6.47 14.50
N ASN A 26 7.32 -5.39 14.02
CA ASN A 26 6.74 -4.34 14.88
C ASN A 26 5.22 -4.46 15.03
N VAL A 27 4.56 -5.18 14.12
CA VAL A 27 3.10 -5.30 14.01
C VAL A 27 2.60 -6.59 14.68
N SER A 28 3.45 -7.60 14.84
CA SER A 28 3.07 -8.96 15.29
C SER A 28 2.48 -9.07 16.69
N GLU A 29 2.74 -8.13 17.61
CA GLU A 29 2.25 -8.27 18.99
C GLU A 29 0.80 -7.79 19.20
N LYS A 30 0.25 -6.95 18.32
CA LYS A 30 -1.08 -6.33 18.54
C LYS A 30 -1.97 -6.21 17.31
N THR A 31 -1.53 -6.71 16.16
CA THR A 31 -2.28 -6.54 14.91
C THR A 31 -2.73 -7.88 14.36
N ILE A 32 -4.03 -7.98 14.11
CA ILE A 32 -4.69 -9.21 13.62
C ILE A 32 -4.66 -9.35 12.10
N CYS A 33 -4.42 -8.25 11.38
CA CYS A 33 -4.37 -8.21 9.93
C CYS A 33 -3.68 -6.93 9.47
N TYR A 34 -2.80 -7.01 8.46
CA TYR A 34 -2.28 -5.84 7.77
C TYR A 34 -2.36 -6.01 6.26
N VAL A 35 -2.46 -4.88 5.56
CA VAL A 35 -2.41 -4.80 4.09
C VAL A 35 -1.40 -3.73 3.71
N LEU A 36 -0.41 -4.09 2.90
CA LEU A 36 0.58 -3.20 2.33
C LEU A 36 0.28 -3.03 0.84
N ILE A 37 -0.08 -1.81 0.43
CA ILE A 37 -0.30 -1.44 -0.97
C ILE A 37 0.86 -0.54 -1.39
N THR A 38 1.52 -0.90 -2.48
CA THR A 38 2.63 -0.14 -3.04
C THR A 38 2.36 0.16 -4.51
N CYS A 39 2.78 1.33 -4.95
CA CYS A 39 2.55 1.80 -6.30
C CYS A 39 3.84 2.36 -6.87
N GLU A 40 4.16 2.00 -8.10
CA GLU A 40 5.27 2.60 -8.82
C GLU A 40 4.89 4.00 -9.35
N LYS A 41 5.86 4.73 -9.88
CA LYS A 41 5.55 5.95 -10.61
C LYS A 41 4.71 5.60 -11.85
N PRO A 42 3.75 6.45 -12.26
CA PRO A 42 3.08 6.28 -13.54
C PRO A 42 4.12 6.18 -14.66
N ASN A 43 3.97 5.20 -15.54
CA ASN A 43 4.79 5.11 -16.74
C ASN A 43 4.35 6.16 -17.78
N ALA A 44 5.06 6.24 -18.91
CA ALA A 44 4.77 7.22 -19.97
C ALA A 44 3.33 7.13 -20.53
N ASN A 45 2.66 6.00 -20.36
CA ASN A 45 1.29 5.77 -20.80
C ASN A 45 0.27 6.08 -19.70
N GLY A 46 0.71 6.65 -18.57
CA GLY A 46 -0.13 6.95 -17.41
C GLY A 46 -0.58 5.71 -16.62
N SER A 47 -0.08 4.51 -16.97
CA SER A 47 -0.39 3.30 -16.21
C SER A 47 0.55 3.17 -15.00
N MET A 48 0.05 2.59 -13.93
CA MET A 48 0.78 2.41 -12.68
C MET A 48 0.76 0.94 -12.28
N ASN A 49 1.93 0.39 -11.97
CA ASN A 49 2.00 -0.93 -11.36
C ASN A 49 1.66 -0.81 -9.88
N VAL A 50 0.72 -1.64 -9.44
CA VAL A 50 0.28 -1.74 -8.05
C VAL A 50 0.58 -3.14 -7.57
N ASP A 51 1.21 -3.24 -6.41
CA ASP A 51 1.49 -4.49 -5.73
C ASP A 51 0.85 -4.47 -4.33
N LEU A 52 0.24 -5.60 -3.96
CA LEU A 52 -0.47 -5.77 -2.71
C LEU A 52 0.05 -7.01 -1.98
N VAL A 53 0.41 -6.83 -0.72
CA VAL A 53 0.77 -7.91 0.20
C VAL A 53 -0.08 -7.78 1.46
N PHE A 54 -0.52 -8.90 2.01
CA PHE A 54 -1.27 -8.93 3.25
C PHE A 54 -0.86 -10.12 4.12
N GLU A 55 -1.08 -9.99 5.42
CA GLU A 55 -0.94 -11.08 6.39
C GLU A 55 -2.09 -10.98 7.40
N GLY A 56 -2.55 -12.14 7.88
CA GLY A 56 -3.73 -12.26 8.73
C GLY A 56 -4.92 -12.83 7.98
N ASP A 57 -6.12 -12.52 8.46
CA ASP A 57 -7.36 -13.07 7.90
C ASP A 57 -7.68 -12.50 6.50
N LYS A 58 -7.91 -13.39 5.55
CA LYS A 58 -8.18 -13.03 4.14
C LYS A 58 -9.50 -12.27 3.97
N ASN A 59 -10.53 -12.59 4.75
CA ASN A 59 -11.82 -11.92 4.64
C ASN A 59 -11.72 -10.49 5.18
N LEU A 60 -11.03 -10.30 6.29
CA LEU A 60 -10.74 -8.99 6.85
C LEU A 60 -9.87 -8.14 5.90
N ALA A 61 -8.80 -8.71 5.34
CA ALA A 61 -7.99 -8.03 4.33
C ALA A 61 -8.83 -7.60 3.11
N SER A 62 -9.67 -8.49 2.57
CA SER A 62 -10.59 -8.18 1.47
C SER A 62 -11.57 -7.06 1.84
N HIS A 63 -12.13 -7.10 3.05
CA HIS A 63 -13.05 -6.08 3.55
C HIS A 63 -12.39 -4.71 3.66
N LEU A 64 -11.15 -4.64 4.17
CA LEU A 64 -10.37 -3.41 4.25
C LEU A 64 -10.09 -2.82 2.86
N ILE A 65 -9.69 -3.66 1.90
CA ILE A 65 -9.38 -3.23 0.53
C ILE A 65 -10.64 -2.69 -0.16
N GLN A 66 -11.76 -3.41 -0.06
CA GLN A 66 -13.02 -2.96 -0.66
C GLN A 66 -13.49 -1.64 -0.06
N SER A 67 -13.45 -1.51 1.27
CA SER A 67 -13.84 -0.29 1.96
C SER A 67 -12.97 0.90 1.57
N ALA A 68 -11.65 0.68 1.44
CA ALA A 68 -10.72 1.70 0.97
C ALA A 68 -11.02 2.11 -0.47
N LYS A 69 -11.29 1.16 -1.36
CA LYS A 69 -11.65 1.45 -2.76
C LYS A 69 -12.90 2.33 -2.85
N SER A 70 -13.95 2.00 -2.09
CA SER A 70 -15.19 2.79 -2.08
C SER A 70 -15.00 4.24 -1.61
N ALA A 71 -13.94 4.55 -0.86
CA ALA A 71 -13.63 5.92 -0.47
C ALA A 71 -13.11 6.79 -1.64
N PHE A 72 -12.56 6.19 -2.69
CA PHE A 72 -12.03 6.88 -3.86
C PHE A 72 -13.04 7.00 -5.01
N GLU A 73 -14.15 6.27 -4.97
CA GLU A 73 -15.20 6.28 -6.00
C GLU A 73 -16.29 7.34 -5.72
N LYS A 74 -15.98 8.40 -4.95
CA LYS A 74 -16.90 9.51 -4.63
C LYS A 74 -16.60 10.78 -5.42
#